data_AF-A0A0E0JPD7-F1
#
_entry.id   AF-A0A0E0JPD7-F1
#
_cell.length_a   1.000
_cell.length_b   1.000
_cell.length_c   1.000
_cell.angle_alpha   90.00
_cell.angle_beta   90.00
_cell.angle_gamma   90.00
#
_symmetry.space_group_name_H-M   'P 1'
#
loop_
_entity.id
_entity.type
_entity.pdbx_description
1 polymer ?
#
loop_
_entity_poly.entity_id
_entity_poly.type
_entity_poly.pdbx_seq_one_letter_code
_entity_poly.pdbx_strand_id
1 'polypeptide(L)'
;MRPASSSRDRLTICRPTGKDDNDVVEEGKDAGDVTASVPRLAVYGGGRVHEIERFSHYVAKQIGIEDVNECPHLCALAYDYLKKTQGYEQNLLAFFHNKINSDVLLVLLIEELDKCILGYFSFHWNFATEVITQVLTAEQPRRKLKTMVLEATRKMRFERVTRELKVTRLFSTLVEELKVIGVSCNDGQLRNADADVMVPAAHRDRSPVLLLMGGGMGAGKSTVLKQIMKGLFWSGAAAHAVVVEADAFKESDVIYQAISSRGHHNDMLQTAELVHQSSIDAAASLLVTALNEGRDVIMDGTLSWEPFVRQTIAMARSVHRQRYRMGVGYKVAADGNATEQYWEPVEGAPEPSGRRPYRIELVGIICDAYLAVVRGIRRAIISGRAVRVSSQLKSHKRFAGAFRKYCDLVDSASLYSTNTISGAKLIGWKDVGSRLLVDEEEIGLLDRVSRINEEANGVHELYPDGHPTDGAGSVWEDLVASPVRAAIQRELREAILDSEACFPSP
;
A
#
# COMPACT_ATOMS: atom_id res chain seq x y z
N MET A 1 -49.61 61.68 -34.60
CA MET A 1 -49.14 61.79 -36.00
C MET A 1 -47.75 61.19 -36.13
N ARG A 2 -47.50 60.37 -37.16
CA ARG A 2 -46.18 60.18 -37.83
C ARG A 2 -46.13 61.18 -39.02
N PRO A 3 -44.98 61.55 -39.64
CA PRO A 3 -43.95 60.66 -40.24
C PRO A 3 -42.47 61.05 -39.91
N ALA A 4 -41.52 60.10 -39.85
CA ALA A 4 -40.60 59.56 -40.90
C ALA A 4 -39.35 60.45 -41.16
N SER A 5 -38.18 59.95 -41.60
CA SER A 5 -37.85 58.68 -42.27
C SER A 5 -36.36 58.24 -42.14
N SER A 6 -36.11 56.93 -42.42
CA SER A 6 -34.91 56.32 -43.08
C SER A 6 -33.54 56.34 -42.36
N SER A 7 -32.70 55.29 -42.35
CA SER A 7 -32.59 53.96 -43.02
C SER A 7 -32.05 52.91 -42.02
N ARG A 8 -32.45 51.62 -41.97
CA ARG A 8 -32.28 50.47 -42.93
C ARG A 8 -30.82 50.05 -43.13
N ASP A 9 -30.45 48.76 -43.15
CA ASP A 9 -31.17 47.48 -42.90
C ASP A 9 -30.12 46.45 -42.35
N ARG A 10 -30.38 45.34 -41.61
CA ARG A 10 -31.41 44.25 -41.60
C ARG A 10 -30.99 43.02 -42.46
N LEU A 11 -31.61 41.85 -42.20
CA LEU A 11 -31.43 40.51 -42.84
C LEU A 11 -30.15 39.73 -42.41
N THR A 12 -30.12 38.38 -42.27
CA THR A 12 -31.18 37.33 -42.20
C THR A 12 -30.70 36.10 -41.41
N ILE A 13 -31.63 35.27 -40.93
CA ILE A 13 -31.38 33.87 -40.55
C ILE A 13 -31.34 32.98 -41.80
N CYS A 14 -30.31 32.14 -41.96
CA CYS A 14 -30.32 30.93 -42.81
C CYS A 14 -29.43 29.83 -42.20
N ARG A 15 -29.99 28.62 -42.01
CA ARG A 15 -29.20 27.37 -41.94
C ARG A 15 -28.93 26.88 -43.36
N PRO A 16 -27.82 26.16 -43.59
CA PRO A 16 -27.98 24.85 -44.23
C PRO A 16 -27.10 23.72 -43.65
N THR A 17 -27.71 22.54 -43.60
CA THR A 17 -27.16 21.18 -43.80
C THR A 17 -25.65 20.89 -43.59
N GLY A 18 -25.40 20.13 -42.52
CA GLY A 18 -24.44 19.05 -42.32
C GLY A 18 -23.35 18.69 -43.34
N LYS A 19 -22.18 18.40 -42.77
CA LYS A 19 -21.42 17.16 -43.04
C LYS A 19 -20.64 16.75 -41.80
N ASP A 20 -20.49 15.44 -41.59
CA ASP A 20 -19.56 14.90 -40.59
C ASP A 20 -18.12 15.04 -41.10
N ASP A 21 -17.23 15.60 -40.28
CA ASP A 21 -15.79 15.42 -40.40
C ASP A 21 -15.22 15.23 -38.98
N ASN A 22 -14.36 14.22 -38.82
CA ASN A 22 -13.80 13.83 -37.52
C ASN A 22 -12.59 14.70 -37.17
N ASP A 23 -12.82 15.85 -36.52
CA ASP A 23 -11.74 16.63 -35.92
C ASP A 23 -11.22 15.94 -34.65
N VAL A 24 -10.20 15.10 -34.84
CA VAL A 24 -9.28 14.71 -33.77
C VAL A 24 -8.51 15.96 -33.36
N VAL A 25 -8.77 16.44 -32.14
CA VAL A 25 -7.96 17.51 -31.54
C VAL A 25 -6.61 16.91 -31.14
N GLU A 26 -5.62 16.95 -32.04
CA GLU A 26 -4.23 16.85 -31.64
C GLU A 26 -3.88 18.10 -30.80
N GLU A 27 -3.57 17.90 -29.52
CA GLU A 27 -2.94 18.95 -28.72
C GLU A 27 -1.56 19.30 -29.28
N GLY A 28 -1.20 20.57 -29.21
CA GLY A 28 -0.11 21.14 -30.00
C GLY A 28 1.27 20.54 -29.73
N LYS A 29 2.00 20.29 -30.83
CA LYS A 29 3.45 20.05 -30.84
C LYS A 29 4.21 21.29 -30.32
N ASP A 30 4.44 21.35 -29.01
CA ASP A 30 5.65 21.94 -28.38
C ASP A 30 5.69 21.71 -26.84
N ALA A 31 5.24 20.52 -26.40
CA ALA A 31 5.40 20.04 -25.02
C ALA A 31 6.25 18.76 -25.02
N GLY A 32 7.58 18.95 -25.10
CA GLY A 32 8.55 17.87 -25.27
C GLY A 32 8.63 16.87 -24.11
N ASP A 33 8.75 15.60 -24.47
CA ASP A 33 9.19 14.44 -23.67
C ASP A 33 8.30 13.97 -22.49
N VAL A 34 7.80 14.86 -21.63
CA VAL A 34 7.08 14.45 -20.39
C VAL A 34 5.80 13.65 -20.71
N THR A 35 5.08 14.04 -21.76
CA THR A 35 3.79 13.45 -22.18
C THR A 35 3.90 11.99 -22.66
N ALA A 36 5.08 11.55 -23.13
CA ALA A 36 5.29 10.18 -23.59
C ALA A 36 5.28 9.16 -22.44
N SER A 37 5.70 9.60 -21.23
CA SER A 37 5.83 8.76 -20.03
C SER A 37 4.51 8.44 -19.34
N VAL A 38 3.46 9.22 -19.60
CA VAL A 38 2.16 9.09 -18.93
C VAL A 38 1.28 8.03 -19.63
N PRO A 39 0.53 7.18 -18.89
CA PRO A 39 -0.46 6.31 -19.50
C PRO A 39 -1.58 7.11 -20.17
N ARG A 40 -1.92 6.78 -21.41
CA ARG A 40 -2.96 7.48 -22.18
C ARG A 40 -4.35 7.23 -21.61
N LEU A 41 -5.21 8.25 -21.65
CA LEU A 41 -6.62 8.15 -21.29
C LEU A 41 -7.49 8.31 -22.54
N ALA A 42 -8.35 7.32 -22.82
CA ALA A 42 -9.34 7.42 -23.89
C ALA A 42 -10.57 8.19 -23.39
N VAL A 43 -10.76 9.40 -23.92
CA VAL A 43 -11.95 10.23 -23.70
C VAL A 43 -12.85 10.12 -24.92
N TYR A 44 -14.08 9.63 -24.73
CA TYR A 44 -15.11 9.66 -25.77
C TYR A 44 -16.08 10.83 -25.54
N GLY A 45 -16.77 11.26 -26.61
CA GLY A 45 -17.55 12.51 -26.66
C GLY A 45 -18.41 12.77 -25.43
N GLY A 46 -18.15 13.90 -24.76
CA GLY A 46 -18.78 14.28 -23.49
C GLY A 46 -17.81 14.51 -22.32
N GLY A 47 -16.49 14.42 -22.55
CA GLY A 47 -15.46 14.77 -21.56
C GLY A 47 -15.29 13.75 -20.43
N ARG A 48 -15.88 12.56 -20.55
CA ARG A 48 -15.69 11.46 -19.59
C ARG A 48 -14.61 10.51 -20.12
N VAL A 49 -13.56 10.35 -19.33
CA VAL A 49 -12.57 9.27 -19.50
C VAL A 49 -13.31 7.93 -19.36
N HIS A 50 -13.14 7.05 -20.33
CA HIS A 50 -13.86 5.77 -20.40
C HIS A 50 -12.96 4.53 -20.36
N GLU A 51 -11.71 4.63 -20.81
CA GLU A 51 -10.73 3.54 -20.71
C GLU A 51 -9.32 4.11 -20.54
N ILE A 52 -8.52 3.50 -19.66
CA ILE A 52 -7.08 3.80 -19.49
C ILE A 52 -6.27 2.82 -20.33
N GLU A 53 -5.18 3.31 -20.93
CA GLU A 53 -4.21 2.52 -21.70
C GLU A 53 -3.84 1.25 -20.95
N ARG A 54 -3.81 0.11 -21.63
CA ARG A 54 -3.49 -1.18 -20.99
C ARG A 54 -2.02 -1.25 -20.62
N PHE A 55 -1.70 -1.83 -19.46
CA PHE A 55 -0.32 -1.99 -19.02
C PHE A 55 0.62 -2.59 -20.10
N SER A 56 0.20 -3.65 -20.80
CA SER A 56 1.05 -4.25 -21.85
C SER A 56 1.26 -3.32 -23.06
N HIS A 57 0.25 -2.50 -23.40
CA HIS A 57 0.34 -1.54 -24.50
C HIS A 57 1.21 -0.35 -24.11
N TYR A 58 1.15 0.07 -22.85
CA TYR A 58 2.07 1.05 -22.27
C TYR A 58 3.52 0.54 -22.30
N VAL A 59 3.78 -0.72 -21.95
CA VAL A 59 5.12 -1.33 -22.04
C VAL A 59 5.63 -1.34 -23.49
N ALA A 60 4.82 -1.80 -24.45
CA ALA A 60 5.17 -1.76 -25.87
C ALA A 60 5.51 -0.34 -26.35
N LYS A 61 4.67 0.64 -26.01
CA LYS A 61 4.88 2.07 -26.29
C LYS A 61 6.18 2.60 -25.67
N GLN A 62 6.49 2.25 -24.42
CA GLN A 62 7.73 2.67 -23.75
C GLN A 62 8.99 2.08 -24.42
N ILE A 63 8.92 0.86 -24.94
CA ILE A 63 10.01 0.21 -25.70
C ILE A 63 10.11 0.75 -27.14
N GLY A 64 9.09 1.46 -27.63
CA GLY A 64 9.04 2.02 -28.99
C GLY A 64 8.42 1.11 -30.03
N ILE A 65 7.55 0.18 -29.62
CA ILE A 65 6.73 -0.66 -30.51
C ILE A 65 5.34 -0.02 -30.58
N GLU A 66 4.93 0.43 -31.77
CA GLU A 66 3.66 1.15 -31.97
C GLU A 66 2.47 0.20 -32.17
N ASP A 67 2.63 -0.83 -32.99
CA ASP A 67 1.61 -1.87 -33.16
C ASP A 67 1.85 -3.03 -32.18
N VAL A 68 0.93 -3.17 -31.24
CA VAL A 68 0.95 -4.22 -30.21
C VAL A 68 0.80 -5.63 -30.81
N ASN A 69 0.30 -5.75 -32.06
CA ASN A 69 0.25 -7.02 -32.79
C ASN A 69 1.65 -7.52 -33.20
N GLU A 70 2.68 -6.67 -33.21
CA GLU A 70 4.07 -7.07 -33.46
C GLU A 70 4.73 -7.71 -32.22
N CYS A 71 4.15 -7.53 -31.02
CA CYS A 71 4.72 -8.01 -29.76
C CYS A 71 3.71 -8.71 -28.81
N PRO A 72 2.99 -9.76 -29.28
CA PRO A 72 1.99 -10.47 -28.48
C PRO A 72 2.59 -11.23 -27.28
N HIS A 73 3.80 -11.81 -27.41
CA HIS A 73 4.42 -12.55 -26.32
C HIS A 73 5.00 -11.61 -25.26
N LEU A 74 5.60 -10.48 -25.65
CA LEU A 74 5.96 -9.38 -24.74
C LEU A 74 4.76 -8.94 -23.91
N CYS A 75 3.58 -8.83 -24.53
CA CYS A 75 2.36 -8.44 -23.84
C CYS A 75 1.92 -9.45 -22.77
N ALA A 76 2.03 -10.75 -23.06
CA ALA A 76 1.80 -11.81 -22.10
C ALA A 76 2.84 -11.76 -20.95
N LEU A 77 4.12 -11.68 -21.28
CA LEU A 77 5.24 -11.60 -20.34
C LEU A 77 5.14 -10.39 -19.40
N ALA A 78 4.70 -9.23 -19.91
CA ALA A 78 4.47 -8.04 -19.10
C ALA A 78 3.37 -8.28 -18.04
N TYR A 79 2.26 -8.91 -18.41
CA TYR A 79 1.22 -9.28 -17.46
C TYR A 79 1.66 -10.37 -16.47
N ASP A 80 2.38 -11.40 -16.95
CA ASP A 80 2.95 -12.46 -16.13
C ASP A 80 3.91 -11.89 -15.06
N TYR A 81 4.83 -11.01 -15.46
CA TYR A 81 5.79 -10.35 -14.57
C TYR A 81 5.13 -9.44 -13.54
N LEU A 82 4.10 -8.69 -13.96
CA LEU A 82 3.33 -7.80 -13.09
C LEU A 82 2.52 -8.59 -12.05
N LYS A 83 1.85 -9.66 -12.48
CA LYS A 83 1.04 -10.54 -11.62
C LYS A 83 1.88 -11.49 -10.77
N LYS A 84 3.11 -11.78 -11.18
CA LYS A 84 3.95 -12.87 -10.67
C LYS A 84 3.22 -14.23 -10.77
N THR A 85 2.69 -14.51 -11.96
CA THR A 85 2.04 -15.80 -12.28
C THR A 85 3.00 -16.97 -12.11
N GLN A 86 2.48 -18.15 -11.75
CA GLN A 86 3.32 -19.34 -11.64
C GLN A 86 3.91 -19.71 -13.01
N GLY A 87 5.24 -19.72 -13.12
CA GLY A 87 5.96 -19.94 -14.38
C GLY A 87 6.56 -18.69 -15.02
N TYR A 88 6.30 -17.48 -14.51
CA TYR A 88 6.72 -16.24 -15.17
C TYR A 88 8.25 -16.14 -15.40
N GLU A 89 9.06 -16.68 -14.49
CA GLU A 89 10.53 -16.68 -14.59
C GLU A 89 11.01 -17.59 -15.73
N GLN A 90 10.37 -18.77 -15.88
CA GLN A 90 10.64 -19.69 -16.96
C GLN A 90 10.19 -19.12 -18.31
N ASN A 91 9.05 -18.43 -18.35
CA ASN A 91 8.55 -17.76 -19.56
C ASN A 91 9.52 -16.66 -20.02
N LEU A 92 10.04 -15.84 -19.09
CA LEU A 92 11.02 -14.80 -19.40
C LEU A 92 12.37 -15.37 -19.86
N LEU A 93 12.88 -16.42 -19.20
CA LEU A 93 14.10 -17.13 -19.62
C LEU A 93 13.94 -17.75 -21.02
N ALA A 94 12.78 -18.33 -21.31
CA ALA A 94 12.49 -18.92 -22.62
C ALA A 94 12.37 -17.86 -23.73
N PHE A 95 12.04 -16.60 -23.42
CA PHE A 95 11.84 -15.58 -24.46
C PHE A 95 13.12 -15.19 -25.22
N PHE A 96 14.28 -15.22 -24.56
CA PHE A 96 15.58 -14.90 -25.17
C PHE A 96 16.50 -16.11 -25.39
N HIS A 97 16.01 -17.35 -25.24
CA HIS A 97 16.84 -18.57 -25.26
C HIS A 97 17.72 -18.77 -26.52
N ASN A 98 17.30 -18.23 -27.67
CA ASN A 98 18.03 -18.32 -28.94
C ASN A 98 18.98 -17.13 -29.21
N LYS A 99 19.10 -16.18 -28.28
CA LYS A 99 19.90 -14.96 -28.44
C LYS A 99 21.28 -15.08 -27.79
N ILE A 100 22.30 -14.62 -28.50
CA ILE A 100 23.62 -14.35 -27.91
C ILE A 100 23.42 -13.24 -26.86
N ASN A 101 23.91 -13.46 -25.63
CA ASN A 101 23.70 -12.60 -24.45
C ASN A 101 22.26 -12.62 -23.86
N SER A 102 21.55 -13.75 -23.92
CA SER A 102 20.23 -13.97 -23.29
C SER A 102 20.10 -13.40 -21.87
N ASP A 103 21.12 -13.62 -21.03
CA ASP A 103 21.08 -13.26 -19.60
C ASP A 103 21.16 -11.74 -19.39
N VAL A 104 21.90 -11.03 -20.27
CA VAL A 104 22.00 -9.57 -20.25
C VAL A 104 20.68 -8.96 -20.70
N LEU A 105 20.11 -9.44 -21.81
CA LEU A 105 18.81 -9.01 -22.33
C LEU A 105 17.68 -9.26 -21.31
N LEU A 106 17.72 -10.36 -20.57
CA LEU A 106 16.78 -10.65 -19.49
C LEU A 106 16.88 -9.65 -18.34
N VAL A 107 18.09 -9.29 -17.88
CA VAL A 107 18.28 -8.27 -16.84
C VAL A 107 17.76 -6.92 -17.32
N LEU A 108 18.12 -6.49 -18.53
CA LEU A 108 17.63 -5.24 -19.12
C LEU A 108 16.10 -5.21 -19.23
N LEU A 109 15.47 -6.31 -19.67
CA LEU A 109 14.01 -6.42 -19.76
C LEU A 109 13.34 -6.35 -18.37
N ILE A 110 13.88 -7.04 -17.36
CA ILE A 110 13.35 -7.00 -15.99
C ILE A 110 13.43 -5.58 -15.43
N GLU A 111 14.58 -4.92 -15.61
CA GLU A 111 14.75 -3.52 -15.17
C GLU A 111 13.83 -2.55 -15.91
N GLU A 112 13.59 -2.74 -17.21
CA GLU A 112 12.66 -1.89 -17.97
C GLU A 112 11.20 -2.16 -17.63
N LEU A 113 10.84 -3.42 -17.31
CA LEU A 113 9.52 -3.77 -16.80
C LEU A 113 9.26 -3.14 -15.41
N ASP A 114 10.22 -3.13 -14.49
CA ASP A 114 10.06 -2.45 -13.21
C ASP A 114 10.00 -0.90 -13.36
N LYS A 115 10.75 -0.31 -14.30
CA LYS A 115 10.59 1.12 -14.69
C LYS A 115 9.19 1.39 -15.25
N CYS A 116 8.68 0.53 -16.13
CA CYS A 116 7.33 0.65 -16.69
C CYS A 116 6.23 0.48 -15.63
N ILE A 117 6.39 -0.44 -14.67
CA ILE A 117 5.48 -0.60 -13.52
C ILE A 117 5.45 0.69 -12.68
N LEU A 118 6.61 1.31 -12.45
CA LEU A 118 6.70 2.56 -11.70
C LEU A 118 6.03 3.71 -12.46
N GLY A 119 6.38 3.91 -13.73
CA GLY A 119 5.77 4.93 -14.59
C GLY A 119 4.25 4.80 -14.65
N TYR A 120 3.77 3.60 -14.99
CA TYR A 120 2.35 3.33 -15.17
C TYR A 120 1.50 3.52 -13.91
N PHE A 121 1.98 3.12 -12.73
CA PHE A 121 1.25 3.27 -11.46
C PHE A 121 1.49 4.60 -10.73
N SER A 122 2.29 5.53 -11.27
CA SER A 122 2.51 6.85 -10.67
C SER A 122 1.52 7.92 -11.13
N PHE A 123 0.60 7.58 -12.03
CA PHE A 123 -0.44 8.47 -12.55
C PHE A 123 -1.84 7.86 -12.41
N HIS A 124 -2.86 8.70 -12.61
CA HIS A 124 -4.27 8.30 -12.71
C HIS A 124 -4.78 7.50 -11.51
N TRP A 125 -4.37 7.86 -10.29
CA TRP A 125 -4.70 7.15 -9.05
C TRP A 125 -6.20 7.08 -8.76
N ASN A 126 -7.00 8.02 -9.27
CA ASN A 126 -8.47 7.93 -9.22
C ASN A 126 -9.03 6.72 -9.99
N PHE A 127 -8.28 6.19 -10.97
CA PHE A 127 -8.59 5.00 -11.76
C PHE A 127 -7.87 3.73 -11.26
N ALA A 128 -7.24 3.77 -10.08
CA ALA A 128 -6.44 2.63 -9.59
C ALA A 128 -7.26 1.33 -9.46
N THR A 129 -8.56 1.42 -9.14
CA THR A 129 -9.44 0.23 -9.01
C THR A 129 -9.71 -0.40 -10.38
N GLU A 130 -9.95 0.44 -11.38
CA GLU A 130 -10.18 0.11 -12.78
C GLU A 130 -8.92 -0.52 -13.38
N VAL A 131 -7.74 0.06 -13.11
CA VAL A 131 -6.43 -0.46 -13.51
C VAL A 131 -6.17 -1.85 -12.92
N ILE A 132 -6.33 -2.03 -11.60
CA ILE A 132 -6.17 -3.33 -10.93
C ILE A 132 -7.14 -4.36 -11.54
N THR A 133 -8.40 -3.96 -11.77
CA THR A 133 -9.41 -4.82 -12.39
C THR A 133 -9.03 -5.20 -13.82
N GLN A 134 -8.56 -4.25 -14.63
CA GLN A 134 -8.13 -4.47 -16.01
C GLN A 134 -6.97 -5.47 -16.08
N VAL A 135 -5.96 -5.33 -15.23
CA VAL A 135 -4.83 -6.27 -15.11
C VAL A 135 -5.32 -7.66 -14.73
N LEU A 136 -6.14 -7.79 -13.68
CA LEU A 136 -6.59 -9.08 -13.17
C LEU A 136 -7.58 -9.79 -14.10
N THR A 137 -8.30 -9.07 -14.97
CA THR A 137 -9.28 -9.64 -15.90
C THR A 137 -8.77 -9.83 -17.33
N ALA A 138 -7.53 -9.43 -17.64
CA ALA A 138 -6.95 -9.45 -19.00
C ALA A 138 -7.03 -10.80 -19.73
N GLU A 139 -7.02 -11.92 -19.00
CA GLU A 139 -7.07 -13.30 -19.54
C GLU A 139 -8.49 -13.87 -19.68
N GLN A 140 -9.53 -13.23 -19.12
CA GLN A 140 -10.88 -13.79 -19.13
C GLN A 140 -11.80 -13.13 -20.16
N PRO A 141 -12.50 -13.90 -21.02
CA PRO A 141 -13.46 -13.34 -21.96
C PRO A 141 -14.60 -12.65 -21.20
N ARG A 142 -14.77 -11.33 -21.43
CA ARG A 142 -15.75 -10.44 -20.77
C ARG A 142 -17.20 -10.96 -20.92
N ARG A 143 -17.65 -11.85 -20.03
CA ARG A 143 -19.07 -12.27 -19.92
C ARG A 143 -19.91 -11.15 -19.28
N LYS A 144 -20.09 -10.03 -20.00
CA LYS A 144 -20.73 -8.78 -19.55
C LYS A 144 -22.00 -8.99 -18.70
N LEU A 145 -22.88 -9.90 -19.11
CA LEU A 145 -24.14 -10.20 -18.42
C LEU A 145 -23.94 -10.73 -16.99
N LYS A 146 -22.93 -11.60 -16.78
CA LYS A 146 -22.62 -12.18 -15.46
C LYS A 146 -22.08 -11.12 -14.51
N THR A 147 -21.21 -10.24 -15.01
CA THR A 147 -20.65 -9.11 -14.23
C THR A 147 -21.74 -8.13 -13.80
N MET A 148 -22.62 -7.73 -14.72
CA MET A 148 -23.71 -6.79 -14.44
C MET A 148 -24.70 -7.32 -13.39
N VAL A 149 -25.05 -8.62 -13.44
CA VAL A 149 -25.89 -9.28 -12.42
C VAL A 149 -25.16 -9.42 -11.08
N LEU A 150 -23.84 -9.65 -11.08
CA LEU A 150 -23.03 -9.71 -9.86
C LEU A 150 -22.91 -8.35 -9.17
N GLU A 151 -22.79 -7.26 -9.93
CA GLU A 151 -22.79 -5.89 -9.45
C GLU A 151 -24.17 -5.48 -8.90
N ALA A 152 -25.25 -5.78 -9.61
CA ALA A 152 -26.61 -5.50 -9.15
C ALA A 152 -26.98 -6.24 -7.85
N THR A 153 -26.50 -7.47 -7.66
CA THR A 153 -26.76 -8.29 -6.46
C THR A 153 -25.72 -8.10 -5.34
N ARG A 154 -24.68 -7.30 -5.57
CA ARG A 154 -23.50 -7.11 -4.70
C ARG A 154 -23.86 -6.89 -3.24
N LYS A 155 -24.61 -5.82 -2.93
CA LYS A 155 -24.92 -5.42 -1.56
C LYS A 155 -25.64 -6.52 -0.77
N MET A 156 -26.64 -7.17 -1.37
CA MET A 156 -27.39 -8.26 -0.75
C MET A 156 -26.52 -9.50 -0.48
N ARG A 157 -25.60 -9.83 -1.41
CA ARG A 157 -24.63 -10.93 -1.22
C ARG A 157 -23.70 -10.65 -0.03
N PHE A 158 -23.16 -9.43 0.05
CA PHE A 158 -22.30 -8.97 1.13
C PHE A 158 -23.00 -9.02 2.49
N GLU A 159 -24.20 -8.45 2.60
CA GLU A 159 -25.00 -8.46 3.83
C GLU A 159 -25.34 -9.88 4.30
N ARG A 160 -25.64 -10.79 3.36
CA ARG A 160 -25.92 -12.20 3.67
C ARG A 160 -24.69 -12.93 4.22
N VAL A 161 -23.56 -12.89 3.52
CA VAL A 161 -22.31 -13.56 3.95
C VAL A 161 -21.84 -13.01 5.30
N THR A 162 -21.94 -11.70 5.50
CA THR A 162 -21.60 -11.05 6.78
C THR A 162 -22.48 -11.53 7.94
N ARG A 163 -23.78 -11.73 7.68
CA ARG A 163 -24.74 -12.24 8.68
C ARG A 163 -24.51 -13.71 9.00
N GLU A 164 -24.32 -14.54 7.97
CA GLU A 164 -24.10 -15.99 8.09
C GLU A 164 -22.81 -16.32 8.86
N LEU A 165 -21.72 -15.60 8.59
CA LEU A 165 -20.41 -15.87 9.18
C LEU A 165 -20.12 -15.11 10.49
N LYS A 166 -21.03 -14.24 10.97
CA LYS A 166 -20.76 -13.36 12.13
C LYS A 166 -20.32 -14.12 13.40
N VAL A 167 -20.95 -15.25 13.70
CA VAL A 167 -20.62 -16.05 14.89
C VAL A 167 -19.31 -16.81 14.69
N THR A 168 -19.16 -17.49 13.54
CA THR A 168 -17.93 -18.19 13.15
C THR A 168 -16.70 -17.28 13.23
N ARG A 169 -16.85 -16.04 12.75
CA ARG A 169 -15.82 -14.99 12.81
C ARG A 169 -15.33 -14.74 14.22
N LEU A 170 -16.24 -14.46 15.17
CA LEU A 170 -15.88 -14.20 16.57
C LEU A 170 -15.08 -15.34 17.19
N PHE A 171 -15.52 -16.59 16.97
CA PHE A 171 -14.76 -17.76 17.44
C PHE A 171 -13.39 -17.89 16.76
N SER A 172 -13.30 -17.69 15.44
CA SER A 172 -12.00 -17.73 14.74
C SER A 172 -11.03 -16.67 15.23
N THR A 173 -11.48 -15.43 15.45
CA THR A 173 -10.64 -14.34 15.95
C THR A 173 -10.11 -14.64 17.36
N LEU A 174 -10.97 -15.12 18.27
CA LEU A 174 -10.55 -15.52 19.62
C LEU A 174 -9.55 -16.68 19.61
N VAL A 175 -9.72 -17.67 18.73
CA VAL A 175 -8.77 -18.78 18.60
C VAL A 175 -7.42 -18.30 18.09
N GLU A 176 -7.36 -17.36 17.14
CA GLU A 176 -6.07 -16.82 16.67
C GLU A 176 -5.41 -15.92 17.73
N GLU A 177 -6.17 -15.11 18.48
CA GLU A 177 -5.64 -14.37 19.64
C GLU A 177 -5.01 -15.34 20.68
N LEU A 178 -5.68 -16.44 21.02
CA LEU A 178 -5.17 -17.45 21.96
C LEU A 178 -3.91 -18.16 21.44
N LYS A 179 -3.86 -18.51 20.14
CA LYS A 179 -2.65 -19.08 19.50
C LYS A 179 -1.46 -18.14 19.60
N VAL A 180 -1.66 -16.84 19.31
CA VAL A 180 -0.58 -15.84 19.32
C VAL A 180 -0.10 -15.53 20.74
N ILE A 181 -0.97 -15.58 21.74
CA ILE A 181 -0.58 -15.45 23.15
C ILE A 181 0.18 -16.69 23.64
N GLY A 182 -0.12 -17.88 23.09
CA GLY A 182 0.49 -19.16 23.43
C GLY A 182 -0.36 -20.04 24.35
N VAL A 183 -1.68 -19.78 24.44
CA VAL A 183 -2.60 -20.56 25.28
C VAL A 183 -3.09 -21.77 24.49
N SER A 184 -2.35 -22.87 24.55
CA SER A 184 -2.79 -24.15 23.99
C SER A 184 -3.93 -24.75 24.81
N CYS A 185 -5.16 -24.61 24.33
CA CYS A 185 -6.32 -25.35 24.83
C CYS A 185 -6.23 -26.84 24.42
N ASN A 186 -5.30 -27.59 25.02
CA ASN A 186 -5.27 -29.04 24.92
C ASN A 186 -6.20 -29.67 25.97
N ASP A 187 -6.92 -30.69 25.53
CA ASP A 187 -8.07 -31.26 26.20
C ASP A 187 -7.72 -32.06 27.48
N GLY A 188 -8.60 -31.99 28.48
CA GLY A 188 -8.83 -33.12 29.38
C GLY A 188 -7.85 -33.48 30.51
N GLN A 189 -6.86 -32.66 30.93
CA GLN A 189 -6.10 -32.95 32.16
C GLN A 189 -5.99 -31.78 33.15
N LEU A 190 -6.71 -31.92 34.27
CA LEU A 190 -6.44 -31.25 35.54
C LEU A 190 -5.00 -31.53 36.00
N ARG A 191 -4.10 -30.59 35.77
CA ARG A 191 -2.77 -30.57 36.39
C ARG A 191 -2.47 -29.17 36.93
N ASN A 192 -2.59 -29.09 38.25
CA ASN A 192 -1.92 -28.21 39.21
C ASN A 192 -1.47 -26.81 38.74
N ALA A 193 -1.92 -25.80 39.48
CA ALA A 193 -1.14 -24.58 39.65
C ALA A 193 0.33 -24.95 40.01
N ASP A 194 1.27 -24.11 39.57
CA ASP A 194 2.75 -24.31 39.55
C ASP A 194 3.35 -24.82 38.23
N ALA A 195 2.56 -24.94 37.16
CA ALA A 195 3.08 -24.88 35.79
C ALA A 195 3.36 -23.42 35.38
N ASP A 196 4.32 -22.79 36.08
CA ASP A 196 4.82 -21.44 35.79
C ASP A 196 5.28 -21.39 34.32
N VAL A 197 4.67 -20.52 33.51
CA VAL A 197 4.88 -20.49 32.06
C VAL A 197 6.37 -20.23 31.81
N MET A 198 7.05 -21.24 31.25
CA MET A 198 8.51 -21.28 31.05
C MET A 198 8.97 -20.29 29.97
N VAL A 199 8.84 -19.00 30.26
CA VAL A 199 9.61 -17.94 29.62
C VAL A 199 11.07 -18.16 30.04
N PRO A 200 12.05 -18.22 29.12
CA PRO A 200 13.44 -18.51 29.46
C PRO A 200 13.95 -17.54 30.54
N ALA A 201 14.61 -18.06 31.58
CA ALA A 201 14.95 -17.30 32.81
C ALA A 201 15.59 -15.92 32.55
N ALA A 202 16.41 -15.80 31.50
CA ALA A 202 17.01 -14.55 31.03
C ALA A 202 16.03 -13.39 30.71
N HIS A 203 14.72 -13.67 30.56
CA HIS A 203 13.70 -12.65 30.31
C HIS A 203 13.10 -12.04 31.59
N ARG A 204 13.24 -12.70 32.77
CA ARG A 204 12.66 -12.20 34.03
C ARG A 204 13.48 -11.05 34.65
N ASP A 205 14.79 -11.02 34.38
CA ASP A 205 15.69 -10.04 34.99
C ASP A 205 15.74 -8.67 34.28
N ARG A 206 15.21 -8.57 33.06
CA ARG A 206 15.19 -7.34 32.26
C ARG A 206 13.81 -6.69 32.16
N SER A 207 13.77 -5.41 31.80
CA SER A 207 12.52 -4.78 31.37
C SER A 207 11.99 -5.45 30.08
N PRO A 208 10.67 -5.61 29.94
CA PRO A 208 10.06 -6.00 28.67
C PRO A 208 10.15 -4.85 27.66
N VAL A 209 10.16 -5.19 26.37
CA VAL A 209 10.32 -4.25 25.26
C VAL A 209 9.04 -4.15 24.45
N LEU A 210 8.58 -2.92 24.20
CA LEU A 210 7.56 -2.60 23.22
C LEU A 210 8.23 -1.95 22.00
N LEU A 211 8.31 -2.69 20.90
CA LEU A 211 8.78 -2.20 19.60
C LEU A 211 7.59 -1.66 18.80
N LEU A 212 7.52 -0.35 18.67
CA LEU A 212 6.55 0.35 17.83
C LEU A 212 7.11 0.51 16.41
N MET A 213 6.57 -0.23 15.44
CA MET A 213 6.88 0.00 14.04
C MET A 213 5.85 0.96 13.43
N GLY A 214 6.34 2.05 12.84
CA GLY A 214 5.53 3.08 12.18
C GLY A 214 6.03 3.40 10.78
N GLY A 215 5.14 3.94 9.96
CA GLY A 215 5.40 4.18 8.55
C GLY A 215 4.16 3.93 7.72
N GLY A 216 3.94 4.77 6.70
CA GLY A 216 2.74 4.70 5.88
C GLY A 216 2.54 3.33 5.21
N MET A 217 1.33 3.08 4.74
CA MET A 217 1.03 1.84 4.01
C MET A 217 1.94 1.77 2.76
N GLY A 218 2.54 0.61 2.48
CA GLY A 218 3.53 0.44 1.40
C GLY A 218 4.95 0.98 1.68
N ALA A 219 5.24 1.55 2.85
CA ALA A 219 6.57 2.10 3.18
C ALA A 219 7.72 1.08 3.26
N GLY A 220 7.46 -0.23 3.17
CA GLY A 220 8.50 -1.27 3.26
C GLY A 220 8.83 -1.75 4.68
N LYS A 221 7.91 -1.58 5.65
CA LYS A 221 8.09 -1.97 7.06
C LYS A 221 8.62 -3.40 7.25
N SER A 222 8.07 -4.36 6.53
CA SER A 222 8.47 -5.78 6.59
C SER A 222 9.92 -6.03 6.15
N THR A 223 10.51 -5.16 5.31
CA THR A 223 11.93 -5.23 4.94
C THR A 223 12.82 -4.82 6.10
N VAL A 224 12.48 -3.71 6.77
CA VAL A 224 13.19 -3.21 7.96
C VAL A 224 13.02 -4.18 9.13
N LEU A 225 11.83 -4.74 9.34
CA LEU A 225 11.57 -5.77 10.35
C LEU A 225 12.51 -6.98 10.17
N LYS A 226 12.66 -7.49 8.94
CA LYS A 226 13.60 -8.58 8.63
C LYS A 226 15.08 -8.24 8.89
N GLN A 227 15.47 -6.96 8.86
CA GLN A 227 16.81 -6.53 9.25
C GLN A 227 16.93 -6.46 10.79
N ILE A 228 15.96 -5.87 11.47
CA ILE A 228 15.94 -5.73 12.95
C ILE A 228 15.89 -7.09 13.66
N MET A 229 15.11 -8.05 13.14
CA MET A 229 15.02 -9.40 13.69
C MET A 229 16.33 -10.20 13.59
N LYS A 230 17.29 -9.78 12.75
CA LYS A 230 18.65 -10.35 12.72
C LYS A 230 19.59 -9.74 13.76
N GLY A 231 19.18 -8.67 14.45
CA GLY A 231 19.99 -8.04 15.50
C GLY A 231 20.05 -8.89 16.77
N LEU A 232 21.19 -8.81 17.47
CA LEU A 232 21.56 -9.67 18.62
C LEU A 232 20.48 -9.81 19.71
N PHE A 233 19.69 -8.76 19.95
CA PHE A 233 18.58 -8.80 20.91
C PHE A 233 17.39 -9.61 20.38
N TRP A 234 16.87 -9.23 19.20
CA TRP A 234 15.67 -9.85 18.63
C TRP A 234 15.93 -11.27 18.14
N SER A 235 17.14 -11.63 17.73
CA SER A 235 17.48 -13.02 17.37
C SER A 235 17.26 -14.02 18.51
N GLY A 236 17.30 -13.58 19.77
CA GLY A 236 16.95 -14.40 20.95
C GLY A 236 15.53 -14.16 21.47
N ALA A 237 15.06 -12.90 21.47
CA ALA A 237 13.77 -12.53 22.06
C ALA A 237 12.55 -12.78 21.14
N ALA A 238 12.72 -12.76 19.81
CA ALA A 238 11.61 -12.80 18.85
C ALA A 238 10.78 -14.10 18.93
N ALA A 239 11.38 -15.22 19.35
CA ALA A 239 10.67 -16.49 19.53
C ALA A 239 9.60 -16.46 20.64
N HIS A 240 9.63 -15.47 21.53
CA HIS A 240 8.68 -15.30 22.63
C HIS A 240 7.93 -13.95 22.59
N ALA A 241 8.27 -13.08 21.65
CA ALA A 241 7.62 -11.79 21.45
C ALA A 241 6.23 -11.95 20.82
N VAL A 242 5.27 -11.14 21.25
CA VAL A 242 3.93 -11.08 20.65
C VAL A 242 3.96 -10.09 19.48
N VAL A 243 3.74 -10.58 18.27
CA VAL A 243 3.60 -9.72 17.08
C VAL A 243 2.14 -9.32 16.93
N VAL A 244 1.88 -8.02 16.90
CA VAL A 244 0.56 -7.42 16.73
C VAL A 244 0.52 -6.73 15.35
N GLU A 245 -0.13 -7.37 14.38
CA GLU A 245 -0.35 -6.84 13.03
C GLU A 245 -1.84 -6.94 12.67
N ALA A 246 -2.50 -5.78 12.47
CA ALA A 246 -3.93 -5.76 12.11
C ALA A 246 -4.22 -6.32 10.71
N ASP A 247 -3.25 -6.32 9.78
CA ASP A 247 -3.41 -6.93 8.45
C ASP A 247 -3.43 -8.47 8.53
N ALA A 248 -2.69 -9.10 9.46
CA ALA A 248 -2.70 -10.55 9.66
C ALA A 248 -4.10 -11.07 10.06
N PHE A 249 -4.79 -10.36 10.96
CA PHE A 249 -6.16 -10.68 11.35
C PHE A 249 -7.20 -10.51 10.23
N LYS A 250 -6.87 -9.81 9.12
CA LYS A 250 -7.75 -9.74 7.93
C LYS A 250 -7.60 -10.98 7.07
N GLU A 251 -6.39 -11.52 6.97
CA GLU A 251 -6.09 -12.70 6.14
C GLU A 251 -6.69 -13.98 6.75
N SER A 252 -6.75 -14.07 8.08
CA SER A 252 -7.46 -15.13 8.82
C SER A 252 -8.99 -14.94 8.88
N ASP A 253 -9.52 -13.80 8.44
CA ASP A 253 -10.95 -13.49 8.58
C ASP A 253 -11.80 -14.33 7.61
N VAL A 254 -12.71 -15.14 8.17
CA VAL A 254 -13.59 -16.03 7.40
C VAL A 254 -14.46 -15.30 6.38
N ILE A 255 -14.85 -14.03 6.62
CA ILE A 255 -15.60 -13.22 5.66
C ILE A 255 -14.67 -12.77 4.52
N TYR A 256 -13.46 -12.33 4.84
CA TYR A 256 -12.46 -11.93 3.84
C TYR A 256 -12.12 -13.10 2.92
N GLN A 257 -11.88 -14.28 3.49
CA GLN A 257 -11.60 -15.52 2.74
C GLN A 257 -12.80 -15.96 1.89
N ALA A 258 -14.02 -15.97 2.44
CA ALA A 258 -15.23 -16.41 1.74
C ALA A 258 -15.64 -15.51 0.55
N ILE A 259 -15.18 -14.25 0.54
CA ILE A 259 -15.45 -13.30 -0.55
C ILE A 259 -14.27 -13.29 -1.55
N SER A 260 -13.02 -13.28 -1.07
CA SER A 260 -11.82 -13.30 -1.92
C SER A 260 -11.74 -14.56 -2.79
N SER A 261 -12.07 -15.73 -2.21
CA SER A 261 -12.09 -17.03 -2.90
C SER A 261 -13.09 -17.12 -4.07
N ARG A 262 -14.01 -16.17 -4.23
CA ARG A 262 -15.02 -16.16 -5.31
C ARG A 262 -14.59 -15.39 -6.56
N GLY A 263 -13.36 -14.87 -6.60
CA GLY A 263 -12.78 -14.26 -7.81
C GLY A 263 -13.43 -12.93 -8.24
N HIS A 264 -13.98 -12.17 -7.29
CA HIS A 264 -14.64 -10.89 -7.56
C HIS A 264 -13.68 -9.71 -7.34
N HIS A 265 -12.77 -9.47 -8.28
CA HIS A 265 -11.73 -8.44 -8.14
C HIS A 265 -12.30 -7.01 -7.98
N ASN A 266 -13.44 -6.69 -8.61
CA ASN A 266 -14.18 -5.43 -8.43
C ASN A 266 -14.57 -5.17 -6.95
N ASP A 267 -14.67 -6.23 -6.14
CA ASP A 267 -15.12 -6.21 -4.73
C ASP A 267 -13.96 -6.15 -3.73
N MET A 268 -12.71 -6.24 -4.19
CA MET A 268 -11.50 -6.38 -3.37
C MET A 268 -11.37 -5.28 -2.29
N LEU A 269 -11.50 -4.01 -2.71
CA LEU A 269 -11.38 -2.86 -1.82
C LEU A 269 -12.48 -2.82 -0.73
N GLN A 270 -13.72 -3.08 -1.12
CA GLN A 270 -14.87 -3.07 -0.19
C GLN A 270 -14.82 -4.25 0.78
N THR A 271 -14.29 -5.39 0.34
CA THR A 271 -14.05 -6.56 1.19
C THR A 271 -13.01 -6.26 2.27
N ALA A 272 -11.89 -5.63 1.90
CA ALA A 272 -10.84 -5.23 2.84
C ALA A 272 -11.32 -4.18 3.86
N GLU A 273 -12.23 -3.29 3.46
CA GLU A 273 -12.83 -2.27 4.33
C GLU A 273 -13.88 -2.83 5.29
N LEU A 274 -14.71 -3.76 4.83
CA LEU A 274 -15.71 -4.44 5.67
C LEU A 274 -15.07 -5.13 6.89
N VAL A 275 -13.90 -5.74 6.69
CA VAL A 275 -13.18 -6.45 7.76
C VAL A 275 -12.25 -5.55 8.58
N HIS A 276 -12.05 -4.30 8.17
CA HIS A 276 -11.03 -3.41 8.72
C HIS A 276 -11.18 -3.17 10.22
N GLN A 277 -12.38 -2.81 10.69
CA GLN A 277 -12.58 -2.42 12.08
C GLN A 277 -12.34 -3.58 13.05
N SER A 278 -12.91 -4.76 12.78
CA SER A 278 -12.73 -5.94 13.64
C SER A 278 -11.29 -6.42 13.73
N SER A 279 -10.50 -6.27 12.65
CA SER A 279 -9.09 -6.66 12.66
C SER A 279 -8.23 -5.63 13.41
N ILE A 280 -8.65 -4.36 13.46
CA ILE A 280 -8.10 -3.36 14.39
C ILE A 280 -8.49 -3.71 15.84
N ASP A 281 -9.75 -4.05 16.10
CA ASP A 281 -10.25 -4.37 17.43
C ASP A 281 -9.54 -5.62 18.01
N ALA A 282 -9.34 -6.66 17.19
CA ALA A 282 -8.58 -7.87 17.55
C ALA A 282 -7.10 -7.57 17.84
N ALA A 283 -6.45 -6.76 16.99
CA ALA A 283 -5.08 -6.33 17.23
C ALA A 283 -4.95 -5.49 18.51
N ALA A 284 -5.95 -4.64 18.82
CA ALA A 284 -6.00 -3.86 20.04
C ALA A 284 -6.24 -4.74 21.29
N SER A 285 -7.10 -5.77 21.20
CA SER A 285 -7.33 -6.80 22.22
C SER A 285 -6.03 -7.54 22.56
N LEU A 286 -5.34 -8.04 21.52
CA LEU A 286 -4.05 -8.71 21.67
C LEU A 286 -2.98 -7.78 22.28
N LEU A 287 -2.91 -6.53 21.83
CA LEU A 287 -1.95 -5.53 22.32
C LEU A 287 -2.11 -5.25 23.81
N VAL A 288 -3.33 -4.92 24.27
CA VAL A 288 -3.57 -4.63 25.70
C VAL A 288 -3.34 -5.87 26.55
N THR A 289 -3.71 -7.06 26.06
CA THR A 289 -3.48 -8.33 26.75
C THR A 289 -1.99 -8.64 26.90
N ALA A 290 -1.20 -8.54 25.83
CA ALA A 290 0.24 -8.80 25.86
C ALA A 290 1.01 -7.81 26.75
N LEU A 291 0.65 -6.52 26.70
CA LEU A 291 1.22 -5.49 27.57
C LEU A 291 0.84 -5.68 29.04
N ASN A 292 -0.41 -6.06 29.30
CA ASN A 292 -0.89 -6.47 30.63
C ASN A 292 -0.25 -7.77 31.15
N GLU A 293 0.50 -8.52 30.35
CA GLU A 293 1.24 -9.71 30.82
C GLU A 293 2.76 -9.55 30.82
N GLY A 294 3.27 -8.33 30.58
CA GLY A 294 4.71 -8.07 30.64
C GLY A 294 5.50 -8.78 29.53
N ARG A 295 4.84 -9.17 28.43
CA ARG A 295 5.49 -9.79 27.26
C ARG A 295 6.25 -8.74 26.46
N ASP A 296 7.32 -9.15 25.77
CA ASP A 296 7.85 -8.34 24.68
C ASP A 296 6.81 -8.28 23.55
N VAL A 297 6.61 -7.09 22.98
CA VAL A 297 5.60 -6.84 21.96
C VAL A 297 6.22 -6.13 20.76
N ILE A 298 5.91 -6.62 19.56
CA ILE A 298 6.23 -5.97 18.29
C ILE A 298 4.90 -5.53 17.67
N MET A 299 4.66 -4.22 17.61
CA MET A 299 3.44 -3.65 17.05
C MET A 299 3.73 -3.12 15.64
N ASP A 300 3.24 -3.83 14.61
CA ASP A 300 3.29 -3.35 13.23
C ASP A 300 2.02 -2.53 12.92
N GLY A 301 2.21 -1.22 12.76
CA GLY A 301 1.15 -0.29 12.42
C GLY A 301 1.60 0.82 11.49
N THR A 302 0.67 1.70 11.10
CA THR A 302 1.04 2.94 10.41
C THR A 302 1.59 3.98 11.39
N LEU A 303 1.16 3.93 12.66
CA LEU A 303 1.31 4.98 13.68
C LEU A 303 0.85 6.37 13.17
N SER A 304 -0.11 6.39 12.24
CA SER A 304 -0.61 7.59 11.57
C SER A 304 -1.73 8.33 12.32
N TRP A 305 -1.98 7.98 13.59
CA TRP A 305 -3.02 8.60 14.42
C TRP A 305 -2.47 8.92 15.80
N GLU A 306 -2.03 10.17 15.98
CA GLU A 306 -1.28 10.62 17.15
C GLU A 306 -1.96 10.34 18.50
N PRO A 307 -3.28 10.57 18.69
CA PRO A 307 -3.94 10.29 19.97
C PRO A 307 -3.84 8.83 20.40
N PHE A 308 -4.05 7.89 19.47
CA PHE A 308 -3.90 6.46 19.74
C PHE A 308 -2.47 6.10 20.14
N VAL A 309 -1.46 6.57 19.39
CA VAL A 309 -0.04 6.28 19.71
C VAL A 309 0.34 6.85 21.07
N ARG A 310 -0.08 8.09 21.38
CA ARG A 310 0.13 8.72 22.69
C ARG A 310 -0.51 7.92 23.83
N GLN A 311 -1.77 7.53 23.69
CA GLN A 311 -2.47 6.74 24.70
C GLN A 311 -1.83 5.35 24.88
N THR A 312 -1.39 4.69 23.80
CA THR A 312 -0.69 3.39 23.85
C THR A 312 0.66 3.50 24.56
N ILE A 313 1.45 4.54 24.29
CA ILE A 313 2.71 4.78 25.01
C ILE A 313 2.42 5.04 26.50
N ALA A 314 1.43 5.88 26.82
CA ALA A 314 1.05 6.16 28.21
C ALA A 314 0.63 4.89 28.97
N MET A 315 -0.17 4.02 28.35
CA MET A 315 -0.53 2.70 28.86
C MET A 315 0.71 1.80 29.06
N ALA A 316 1.58 1.67 28.06
CA ALA A 316 2.79 0.85 28.16
C ALA A 316 3.73 1.31 29.29
N ARG A 317 3.76 2.62 29.60
CA ARG A 317 4.50 3.15 30.76
C ARG A 317 3.86 2.80 32.11
N SER A 318 2.57 2.50 32.19
CA SER A 318 1.83 2.31 33.46
C SER A 318 1.34 0.87 33.71
N VAL A 319 1.33 -0.03 32.73
CA VAL A 319 0.90 -1.45 32.87
C VAL A 319 1.68 -2.27 33.92
N HIS A 320 2.83 -1.76 34.39
CA HIS A 320 3.57 -2.36 35.51
C HIS A 320 2.97 -2.01 36.89
N ARG A 321 2.00 -1.09 36.97
CA ARG A 321 1.33 -0.66 38.23
C ARG A 321 -0.18 -0.90 38.22
N GLN A 322 -0.82 -0.87 37.05
CA GLN A 322 -2.27 -1.05 36.92
C GLN A 322 -2.60 -1.80 35.63
N ARG A 323 -3.67 -2.61 35.63
CA ARG A 323 -4.16 -3.28 34.42
C ARG A 323 -5.05 -2.36 33.60
N TYR A 324 -5.05 -2.57 32.29
CA TYR A 324 -5.88 -1.84 31.33
C TYR A 324 -6.84 -2.78 30.57
N ARG A 325 -7.86 -2.20 29.95
CA ARG A 325 -8.70 -2.86 28.94
C ARG A 325 -8.89 -1.92 27.74
N MET A 326 -9.41 -2.45 26.64
CA MET A 326 -9.86 -1.62 25.52
C MET A 326 -10.92 -0.63 26.01
N GLY A 327 -10.76 0.63 25.60
CA GLY A 327 -11.77 1.66 25.76
C GLY A 327 -12.72 1.74 24.57
N VAL A 328 -13.60 2.74 24.58
CA VAL A 328 -14.62 2.92 23.53
C VAL A 328 -14.10 3.28 22.13
N GLY A 329 -12.81 3.61 21.99
CA GLY A 329 -12.17 4.06 20.76
C GLY A 329 -12.46 5.54 20.45
N TYR A 330 -12.43 5.89 19.16
CA TYR A 330 -12.92 7.17 18.65
C TYR A 330 -14.40 7.04 18.25
N LYS A 331 -15.28 7.83 18.86
CA LYS A 331 -16.71 7.87 18.56
C LYS A 331 -17.22 9.31 18.55
N VAL A 332 -18.02 9.64 17.54
CA VAL A 332 -18.76 10.90 17.45
C VAL A 332 -20.21 10.62 17.81
N ALA A 333 -20.73 11.31 18.81
CA ALA A 333 -22.13 11.22 19.23
C ALA A 333 -23.04 12.06 18.32
N ALA A 334 -24.35 11.86 18.42
CA ALA A 334 -25.33 12.51 17.54
C ALA A 334 -25.45 14.03 17.74
N ASP A 335 -24.94 14.55 18.86
CA ASP A 335 -24.78 15.98 19.17
C ASP A 335 -23.50 16.59 18.57
N GLY A 336 -22.66 15.78 17.91
CA GLY A 336 -21.36 16.18 17.36
C GLY A 336 -20.19 16.10 18.34
N ASN A 337 -20.41 15.70 19.60
CA ASN A 337 -19.32 15.56 20.57
C ASN A 337 -18.47 14.32 20.27
N ALA A 338 -17.15 14.44 20.35
CA ALA A 338 -16.21 13.36 20.04
C ALA A 338 -15.55 12.82 21.30
N THR A 339 -15.78 11.54 21.60
CA THR A 339 -15.06 10.80 22.64
C THR A 339 -13.90 10.03 22.00
N GLU A 340 -12.69 10.18 22.54
CA GLU A 340 -11.49 9.52 22.03
C GLU A 340 -10.71 8.84 23.17
N GLN A 341 -11.06 7.59 23.47
CA GLN A 341 -10.46 6.82 24.55
C GLN A 341 -10.21 5.38 24.11
N TYR A 342 -8.94 5.07 23.81
CA TYR A 342 -8.52 3.76 23.32
C TYR A 342 -8.23 2.77 24.45
N TRP A 343 -7.81 3.24 25.61
CA TRP A 343 -7.45 2.41 26.76
C TRP A 343 -8.09 2.94 28.04
N GLU A 344 -8.65 2.03 28.84
CA GLU A 344 -9.30 2.31 30.12
C GLU A 344 -8.60 1.52 31.22
N PRO A 345 -8.20 2.14 32.36
CA PRO A 345 -7.68 1.39 33.50
C PRO A 345 -8.79 0.51 34.09
N VAL A 346 -8.41 -0.63 34.65
CA VAL A 346 -9.34 -1.56 35.31
C VAL A 346 -9.36 -1.25 36.81
N GLU A 347 -10.36 -0.47 37.24
CA GLU A 347 -10.58 -0.15 38.64
C GLU A 347 -10.78 -1.43 39.49
N GLY A 348 -10.18 -1.47 40.68
CA GLY A 348 -10.27 -2.62 41.58
C GLY A 348 -9.46 -3.86 41.16
N ALA A 349 -8.74 -3.83 40.03
CA ALA A 349 -7.79 -4.90 39.71
C ALA A 349 -6.60 -4.88 40.70
N PRO A 350 -6.08 -6.06 41.13
CA PRO A 350 -4.90 -6.12 41.98
C PRO A 350 -3.68 -5.52 41.26
N GLU A 351 -2.88 -4.74 41.99
CA GLU A 351 -1.64 -4.17 41.44
C GLU A 351 -0.68 -5.29 40.98
N PRO A 352 -0.08 -5.18 39.78
CA PRO A 352 0.87 -6.18 39.29
C PRO A 352 2.17 -6.17 40.12
N SER A 353 2.33 -7.15 41.00
CA SER A 353 3.55 -7.28 41.80
C SER A 353 4.75 -7.74 40.97
N GLY A 354 5.94 -7.24 41.30
CA GLY A 354 7.21 -7.68 40.72
C GLY A 354 7.50 -7.27 39.27
N ARG A 355 6.62 -6.48 38.62
CA ARG A 355 6.80 -6.11 37.20
C ARG A 355 7.69 -4.89 36.99
N ARG A 356 8.56 -4.97 35.99
CA ARG A 356 9.43 -3.87 35.54
C ARG A 356 8.69 -2.98 34.53
N PRO A 357 8.98 -1.67 34.46
CA PRO A 357 8.45 -0.79 33.43
C PRO A 357 8.95 -1.20 32.03
N TYR A 358 8.12 -1.00 31.01
CA TYR A 358 8.49 -1.22 29.62
C TYR A 358 9.57 -0.24 29.14
N ARG A 359 10.55 -0.78 28.41
CA ARG A 359 11.38 -0.02 27.48
C ARG A 359 10.63 0.07 26.15
N ILE A 360 10.50 1.27 25.60
CA ILE A 360 9.74 1.53 24.37
C ILE A 360 10.71 1.98 23.28
N GLU A 361 10.76 1.21 22.19
CA GLU A 361 11.57 1.46 21.01
C GLU A 361 10.67 1.88 19.85
N LEU A 362 11.03 2.93 19.11
CA LEU A 362 10.34 3.34 17.88
C LEU A 362 11.19 3.02 16.65
N VAL A 363 10.58 2.39 15.66
CA VAL A 363 11.15 2.19 14.33
C VAL A 363 10.24 2.89 13.33
N GLY A 364 10.68 4.04 12.84
CA GLY A 364 10.04 4.73 11.74
C GLY A 364 10.57 4.25 10.39
N ILE A 365 9.67 4.07 9.44
CA ILE A 365 9.99 3.76 8.05
C ILE A 365 9.35 4.81 7.16
N ILE A 366 10.16 5.45 6.31
CA ILE A 366 9.74 6.44 5.34
C ILE A 366 10.24 6.05 3.94
N CYS A 367 9.49 6.49 2.94
CA CYS A 367 9.92 6.53 1.55
C CYS A 367 9.14 7.66 0.87
N ASP A 368 9.49 7.96 -0.37
CA ASP A 368 8.65 8.77 -1.22
C ASP A 368 7.25 8.16 -1.37
N ALA A 369 6.22 9.02 -1.27
CA ALA A 369 4.85 8.52 -1.17
C ALA A 369 4.36 7.88 -2.49
N TYR A 370 4.85 8.32 -3.65
CA TYR A 370 4.54 7.67 -4.94
C TYR A 370 5.06 6.23 -5.00
N LEU A 371 6.29 5.95 -4.53
CA LEU A 371 6.84 4.60 -4.42
C LEU A 371 5.93 3.71 -3.57
N ALA A 372 5.40 4.25 -2.47
CA ALA A 372 4.47 3.52 -1.63
C ALA A 372 3.15 3.20 -2.36
N VAL A 373 2.58 4.15 -3.11
CA VAL A 373 1.36 3.93 -3.91
C VAL A 373 1.58 2.83 -4.95
N VAL A 374 2.68 2.88 -5.72
CA VAL A 374 3.06 1.84 -6.68
C VAL A 374 3.19 0.47 -6.00
N ARG A 375 3.87 0.39 -4.85
CA ARG A 375 3.96 -0.83 -4.02
C ARG A 375 2.58 -1.31 -3.54
N GLY A 376 1.68 -0.38 -3.21
CA GLY A 376 0.31 -0.66 -2.79
C GLY A 376 -0.53 -1.29 -3.91
N ILE A 377 -0.47 -0.71 -5.11
CA ILE A 377 -1.17 -1.22 -6.31
C ILE A 377 -0.59 -2.59 -6.72
N ARG A 378 0.74 -2.74 -6.76
CA ARG A 378 1.41 -4.03 -7.05
C ARG A 378 1.04 -5.10 -6.02
N ARG A 379 0.92 -4.76 -4.73
CA ARG A 379 0.44 -5.67 -3.67
C ARG A 379 -1.04 -6.05 -3.85
N ALA A 380 -1.88 -5.12 -4.33
CA ALA A 380 -3.28 -5.42 -4.64
C ALA A 380 -3.41 -6.44 -5.79
N ILE A 381 -2.56 -6.34 -6.81
CA ILE A 381 -2.51 -7.27 -7.94
C ILE A 381 -1.99 -8.65 -7.50
N ILE A 382 -0.84 -8.71 -6.82
CA ILE A 382 -0.17 -9.97 -6.47
C ILE A 382 -0.89 -10.71 -5.33
N SER A 383 -1.32 -10.01 -4.27
CA SER A 383 -1.85 -10.63 -3.05
C SER A 383 -3.33 -10.32 -2.78
N GLY A 384 -4.04 -9.68 -3.71
CA GLY A 384 -5.44 -9.28 -3.52
C GLY A 384 -5.69 -8.25 -2.43
N ARG A 385 -4.66 -7.56 -1.90
CA ARG A 385 -4.79 -6.60 -0.79
C ARG A 385 -4.83 -5.14 -1.29
N ALA A 386 -5.99 -4.71 -1.78
CA ALA A 386 -6.24 -3.32 -2.17
C ALA A 386 -6.33 -2.37 -0.97
N VAL A 387 -5.88 -1.13 -1.18
CA VAL A 387 -5.94 0.00 -0.23
C VAL A 387 -6.27 1.26 -1.04
N ARG A 388 -7.14 2.15 -0.53
CA ARG A 388 -7.39 3.45 -1.17
C ARG A 388 -6.11 4.29 -1.19
N VAL A 389 -5.78 4.87 -2.34
CA VAL A 389 -4.59 5.73 -2.51
C VAL A 389 -4.64 6.91 -1.54
N SER A 390 -5.76 7.62 -1.43
CA SER A 390 -5.89 8.74 -0.46
C SER A 390 -5.68 8.30 0.99
N SER A 391 -6.21 7.14 1.41
CA SER A 391 -5.93 6.57 2.75
C SER A 391 -4.44 6.21 2.94
N GLN A 392 -3.76 5.77 1.88
CA GLN A 392 -2.34 5.50 1.88
C GLN A 392 -1.51 6.79 2.03
N LEU A 393 -1.75 7.81 1.19
CA LEU A 393 -1.09 9.12 1.28
C LEU A 393 -1.33 9.78 2.65
N LYS A 394 -2.58 9.79 3.13
CA LYS A 394 -2.96 10.29 4.46
C LYS A 394 -2.22 9.56 5.59
N SER A 395 -1.93 8.26 5.44
CA SER A 395 -1.14 7.51 6.44
C SER A 395 0.32 7.93 6.48
N HIS A 396 0.94 8.20 5.32
CA HIS A 396 2.31 8.72 5.21
C HIS A 396 2.40 10.13 5.80
N LYS A 397 1.54 11.04 5.33
CA LYS A 397 1.50 12.44 5.76
C LYS A 397 1.40 12.60 7.28
N ARG A 398 0.44 11.89 7.89
CA ARG A 398 0.20 11.94 9.34
C ARG A 398 1.33 11.29 10.14
N PHE A 399 1.88 10.17 9.67
CA PHE A 399 3.03 9.55 10.34
C PHE A 399 4.26 10.48 10.31
N ALA A 400 4.60 11.02 9.14
CA ALA A 400 5.73 11.92 8.98
C ALA A 400 5.60 13.18 9.85
N GLY A 401 4.42 13.81 9.87
CA GLY A 401 4.14 14.98 10.71
C GLY A 401 4.13 14.72 12.22
N ALA A 402 4.00 13.45 12.66
CA ALA A 402 3.98 13.08 14.07
C ALA A 402 5.30 12.44 14.58
N PHE A 403 6.15 11.93 13.68
CA PHE A 403 7.34 11.13 14.03
C PHE A 403 8.25 11.81 15.06
N ARG A 404 8.56 13.10 14.90
CA ARG A 404 9.40 13.85 15.85
C ARG A 404 8.78 13.89 17.26
N LYS A 405 7.46 14.11 17.36
CA LYS A 405 6.74 14.09 18.64
C LYS A 405 6.75 12.70 19.31
N TYR A 406 6.72 11.63 18.50
CA TYR A 406 6.84 10.27 19.03
C TYR A 406 8.24 10.00 19.59
N CYS A 407 9.29 10.54 18.96
CA CYS A 407 10.66 10.42 19.45
C CYS A 407 10.83 10.99 20.87
N ASP A 408 10.06 12.00 21.27
CA ASP A 408 10.10 12.59 22.61
C ASP A 408 9.47 11.68 23.70
N LEU A 409 8.63 10.71 23.30
CA LEU A 409 7.84 9.86 24.22
C LEU A 409 8.46 8.47 24.47
N VAL A 410 9.37 8.05 23.59
CA VAL A 410 10.02 6.72 23.58
C VAL A 410 11.47 6.78 24.07
N ASP A 411 12.02 5.64 24.50
CA ASP A 411 13.38 5.58 25.06
C ASP A 411 14.42 5.70 23.94
N SER A 412 14.26 4.91 22.88
CA SER A 412 15.10 4.95 21.68
C SER A 412 14.24 5.00 20.42
N ALA A 413 14.74 5.65 19.36
CA ALA A 413 14.08 5.75 18.07
C ALA A 413 15.06 5.52 16.92
N SER A 414 14.57 5.01 15.80
CA SER A 414 15.30 4.87 14.55
C SER A 414 14.39 5.25 13.39
N LEU A 415 14.96 5.81 12.32
CA LEU A 415 14.25 6.21 11.10
C LEU A 415 14.99 5.63 9.90
N TYR A 416 14.27 4.87 9.07
CA TYR A 416 14.81 4.21 7.88
C TYR A 416 14.15 4.75 6.61
N SER A 417 14.97 5.11 5.62
CA SER A 417 14.53 5.37 4.23
C SER A 417 14.49 4.06 3.45
N THR A 418 13.45 3.83 2.66
CA THR A 418 13.35 2.68 1.72
C THR A 418 13.26 3.10 0.25
N ASN A 419 13.80 4.28 -0.09
CA ASN A 419 13.88 4.76 -1.47
C ASN A 419 14.86 3.95 -2.32
N THR A 420 15.94 3.45 -1.70
CA THR A 420 17.02 2.71 -2.36
C THR A 420 16.65 1.26 -2.69
N ILE A 421 17.00 0.82 -3.91
CA ILE A 421 16.80 -0.58 -4.37
C ILE A 421 17.62 -1.58 -3.52
N SER A 422 18.79 -1.15 -3.02
CA SER A 422 19.72 -1.94 -2.22
C SER A 422 19.28 -2.28 -0.79
N GLY A 423 18.08 -1.84 -0.37
CA GLY A 423 17.53 -2.09 0.96
C GLY A 423 17.23 -0.79 1.71
N ALA A 424 17.01 -0.89 3.02
CA ALA A 424 16.70 0.28 3.85
C ALA A 424 17.97 0.95 4.41
N LYS A 425 18.09 2.27 4.23
CA LYS A 425 19.14 3.13 4.80
C LYS A 425 18.69 3.71 6.14
N LEU A 426 19.51 3.64 7.18
CA LEU A 426 19.26 4.35 8.45
C LEU A 426 19.57 5.85 8.24
N ILE A 427 18.58 6.72 8.47
CA ILE A 427 18.67 8.17 8.24
C ILE A 427 18.39 9.00 9.52
N GLY A 428 18.04 8.34 10.62
CA GLY A 428 17.91 8.99 11.93
C GLY A 428 17.96 7.98 13.07
N TRP A 429 18.53 8.39 14.20
CA TRP A 429 18.72 7.54 15.37
C TRP A 429 18.74 8.33 16.67
N LYS A 430 18.12 7.78 17.71
CA LYS A 430 18.06 8.29 19.08
C LYS A 430 18.26 7.12 20.03
N ASP A 431 19.22 7.24 20.94
CA ASP A 431 19.37 6.36 22.10
C ASP A 431 18.82 6.99 23.39
N VAL A 432 18.76 6.19 24.45
CA VAL A 432 18.29 6.58 25.79
C VAL A 432 19.00 7.85 26.28
N GLY A 433 18.21 8.89 26.60
CA GLY A 433 18.71 10.17 27.09
C GLY A 433 19.34 11.10 26.04
N SER A 434 19.44 10.67 24.78
CA SER A 434 19.97 11.48 23.67
C SER A 434 18.87 12.22 22.90
N ARG A 435 19.27 13.20 22.08
CA ARG A 435 18.42 13.81 21.04
C ARG A 435 18.49 12.98 19.76
N LEU A 436 17.47 13.08 18.91
CA LEU A 436 17.47 12.46 17.59
C LEU A 436 18.60 13.05 16.72
N LEU A 437 19.59 12.22 16.39
CA LEU A 437 20.58 12.47 15.35
C LEU A 437 19.98 12.10 13.99
N VAL A 438 20.31 12.84 12.94
CA VAL A 438 19.74 12.65 11.59
C VAL A 438 20.82 12.84 10.52
N ASP A 439 20.63 12.16 9.39
CA ASP A 439 21.31 12.46 8.13
C ASP A 439 20.71 13.76 7.57
N GLU A 440 21.52 14.83 7.48
CA GLU A 440 21.04 16.18 7.12
C GLU A 440 20.50 16.27 5.68
N GLU A 441 20.99 15.42 4.78
CA GLU A 441 20.55 15.39 3.37
C GLU A 441 19.22 14.63 3.23
N GLU A 442 19.10 13.47 3.91
CA GLU A 442 17.92 12.60 3.80
C GLU A 442 16.73 13.06 4.63
N ILE A 443 16.95 13.72 5.78
CA ILE A 443 15.86 14.05 6.73
C ILE A 443 14.80 14.98 6.11
N GLY A 444 15.17 15.77 5.09
CA GLY A 444 14.24 16.59 4.32
C GLY A 444 13.10 15.79 3.65
N LEU A 445 13.27 14.48 3.42
CA LEU A 445 12.17 13.59 2.99
C LEU A 445 11.03 13.55 4.02
N LEU A 446 11.33 13.55 5.33
CA LEU A 446 10.32 13.55 6.39
C LEU A 446 9.43 14.80 6.31
N ASP A 447 10.05 15.96 6.09
CA ASP A 447 9.32 17.22 5.99
C ASP A 447 8.53 17.34 4.67
N ARG A 448 9.07 16.85 3.55
CA ARG A 448 8.34 16.76 2.27
C ARG A 448 7.12 15.85 2.38
N VAL A 449 7.28 14.62 2.88
CA VAL A 449 6.18 13.66 3.06
C VAL A 449 5.12 14.18 4.04
N SER A 450 5.48 14.97 5.05
CA SER A 450 4.52 15.61 5.96
C SER A 450 3.60 16.64 5.29
N ARG A 451 3.98 17.16 4.11
CA ARG A 451 3.29 18.24 3.39
C ARG A 451 2.57 17.79 2.11
N ILE A 452 2.62 16.51 1.75
CA ILE A 452 2.00 15.99 0.51
C ILE A 452 0.51 16.30 0.39
N ASN A 453 0.06 16.44 -0.86
CA ASN A 453 -1.34 16.42 -1.21
C ASN A 453 -1.88 14.98 -1.06
N GLU A 454 -2.87 14.79 -0.18
CA GLU A 454 -3.46 13.47 0.09
C GLU A 454 -4.59 13.10 -0.89
N GLU A 455 -5.02 14.05 -1.72
CA GLU A 455 -6.04 13.88 -2.77
C GLU A 455 -5.43 14.00 -4.19
N ALA A 456 -4.11 13.88 -4.32
CA ALA A 456 -3.41 13.88 -5.60
C ALA A 456 -3.87 12.72 -6.49
N ASN A 457 -3.97 12.95 -7.80
CA ASN A 457 -4.26 11.93 -8.82
C ASN A 457 -3.00 11.37 -9.49
N GLY A 458 -1.81 11.90 -9.20
CA GLY A 458 -0.54 11.39 -9.71
C GLY A 458 0.67 12.09 -9.11
N VAL A 459 1.86 11.65 -9.51
CA VAL A 459 3.14 12.09 -8.95
C VAL A 459 3.40 13.60 -9.08
N HIS A 460 3.00 14.24 -10.19
CA HIS A 460 3.12 15.71 -10.38
C HIS A 460 2.28 16.54 -9.38
N GLU A 461 1.18 15.98 -8.86
CA GLU A 461 0.28 16.69 -7.94
C GLU A 461 0.60 16.39 -6.46
N LEU A 462 1.55 15.49 -6.20
CA LEU A 462 1.77 14.88 -4.89
C LEU A 462 2.52 15.81 -3.93
N TYR A 463 3.60 16.45 -4.38
CA TYR A 463 4.45 17.29 -3.55
C TYR A 463 4.32 18.77 -3.95
N PRO A 464 4.18 19.71 -2.98
CA PRO A 464 4.04 21.14 -3.29
C PRO A 464 5.25 21.81 -3.95
N ASP A 465 6.41 21.16 -3.90
CA ASP A 465 7.68 21.60 -4.48
C ASP A 465 8.01 20.91 -5.82
N GLY A 466 7.07 20.12 -6.38
CA GLY A 466 7.23 19.43 -7.66
C GLY A 466 8.15 18.20 -7.61
N HIS A 467 8.72 17.85 -6.46
CA HIS A 467 9.47 16.59 -6.32
C HIS A 467 8.55 15.38 -6.62
N PRO A 468 9.04 14.25 -7.15
CA PRO A 468 10.35 13.98 -7.73
C PRO A 468 10.45 14.37 -9.22
N THR A 469 9.53 15.16 -9.78
CA THR A 469 9.45 15.39 -11.23
C THR A 469 10.08 16.70 -11.69
N ASP A 470 10.20 17.67 -10.79
CA ASP A 470 10.58 19.03 -11.15
C ASP A 470 12.04 19.30 -10.76
N GLY A 471 12.86 19.61 -11.75
CA GLY A 471 14.26 20.03 -11.59
C GLY A 471 15.25 19.07 -12.25
N ALA A 472 16.31 19.65 -12.84
CA ALA A 472 17.35 18.91 -13.54
C ALA A 472 18.10 17.95 -12.60
N GLY A 473 18.15 16.67 -12.94
CA GLY A 473 18.72 15.61 -12.09
C GLY A 473 17.76 15.14 -11.00
N SER A 474 16.46 15.21 -11.25
CA SER A 474 15.45 14.63 -10.37
C SER A 474 15.40 13.09 -10.49
N VAL A 475 14.96 12.42 -9.43
CA VAL A 475 14.84 10.95 -9.39
C VAL A 475 13.90 10.43 -10.49
N TRP A 476 12.94 11.23 -10.94
CA TRP A 476 12.08 10.89 -12.07
C TRP A 476 12.77 11.05 -13.41
N GLU A 477 13.53 12.13 -13.64
CA GLU A 477 14.34 12.30 -14.85
C GLU A 477 15.39 11.19 -14.98
N ASP A 478 16.16 10.93 -13.94
CA ASP A 478 17.23 9.91 -13.92
C ASP A 478 16.72 8.49 -14.22
N LEU A 479 15.46 8.19 -13.86
CA LEU A 479 14.87 6.87 -14.02
C LEU A 479 13.98 6.73 -15.25
N VAL A 480 13.32 7.80 -15.69
CA VAL A 480 12.30 7.76 -16.76
C VAL A 480 12.79 8.44 -18.04
N ALA A 481 13.54 9.55 -17.94
CA ALA A 481 14.01 10.36 -19.06
C ALA A 481 15.53 10.22 -19.36
N SER A 482 16.24 9.33 -18.65
CA SER A 482 17.68 9.15 -18.82
C SER A 482 18.07 8.71 -20.24
N PRO A 483 19.07 9.36 -20.88
CA PRO A 483 19.59 8.95 -22.19
C PRO A 483 20.08 7.50 -22.25
N VAL A 484 20.51 6.93 -21.12
CA VAL A 484 20.93 5.53 -21.01
C VAL A 484 19.71 4.59 -21.20
N ARG A 485 18.55 4.96 -20.65
CA ARG A 485 17.30 4.20 -20.84
C ARG A 485 16.89 4.16 -22.31
N ALA A 486 16.99 5.28 -23.03
CA ALA A 486 16.67 5.34 -24.46
C ALA A 486 17.60 4.47 -25.34
N ALA A 487 18.85 4.24 -24.92
CA ALA A 487 19.74 3.29 -25.57
C ALA A 487 19.32 1.83 -25.29
N ILE A 488 19.05 1.50 -24.02
CA ILE A 488 18.59 0.17 -23.59
C ILE A 488 17.26 -0.21 -24.26
N GLN A 489 16.31 0.72 -24.34
CA GLN A 489 15.01 0.49 -24.99
C GLN A 489 15.16 0.13 -26.48
N ARG A 490 16.13 0.73 -27.18
CA ARG A 490 16.42 0.41 -28.58
C ARG A 490 17.00 -1.00 -28.75
N GLU A 491 17.95 -1.37 -27.90
CA GLU A 491 18.53 -2.72 -27.86
C GLU A 491 17.45 -3.78 -27.54
N LEU A 492 16.61 -3.51 -26.54
CA LEU A 492 15.46 -4.36 -26.19
C LEU A 492 14.46 -4.45 -27.36
N ARG A 493 14.12 -3.35 -28.02
CA ARG A 493 13.18 -3.33 -29.15
C ARG A 493 13.63 -4.24 -30.29
N GLU A 494 14.90 -4.15 -30.69
CA GLU A 494 15.48 -5.00 -31.73
C GLU A 494 15.48 -6.48 -31.29
N ALA A 495 15.93 -6.77 -30.07
CA ALA A 495 15.95 -8.14 -29.53
C ALA A 495 14.55 -8.76 -29.38
N ILE A 496 13.56 -7.97 -28.97
CA ILE A 496 12.16 -8.40 -28.79
C ILE A 496 11.53 -8.73 -30.14
N LEU A 497 11.60 -7.83 -31.13
CA LEU A 497 10.97 -8.04 -32.44
C LEU A 497 11.54 -9.28 -33.16
N ASP A 498 12.85 -9.51 -33.07
CA ASP A 498 13.48 -10.73 -33.56
C ASP A 498 13.01 -12.00 -32.81
N SER A 499 12.86 -11.92 -31.47
CA SER A 499 12.34 -13.04 -30.67
C SER A 499 10.88 -13.35 -31.02
N GLU A 500 10.03 -12.33 -31.15
CA GLU A 500 8.63 -12.46 -31.57
C GLU A 500 8.51 -13.15 -32.93
N ALA A 501 9.38 -12.80 -33.89
CA ALA A 501 9.43 -13.45 -35.21
C ALA A 501 9.85 -14.93 -35.18
N CYS A 502 10.43 -15.42 -34.07
CA CYS A 502 10.76 -16.83 -33.86
C CYS A 502 9.58 -17.65 -33.32
N PHE A 503 8.53 -17.01 -32.79
CA PHE A 503 7.34 -17.69 -32.31
C PHE A 503 6.27 -17.77 -33.41
N PRO A 504 5.52 -18.89 -33.51
CA PRO A 504 4.38 -18.96 -34.42
C PRO A 504 3.32 -17.95 -34.02
N SER A 505 2.69 -17.31 -35.00
CA SER A 505 1.56 -16.40 -34.76
C SER A 505 0.40 -17.14 -34.06
N PRO A 506 -0.30 -16.48 -33.11
CA PRO A 506 -1.35 -17.10 -32.28
C PRO A 506 -2.63 -17.49 -33.04
#